data_AF-A0A0C1UEU3-F1
#
_entry.id   AF-A0A0C1UEU3-F1
#
_cell.length_a   1.000
_cell.length_b   1.000
_cell.length_c   1.000
_cell.angle_alpha   90.00
_cell.angle_beta   90.00
_cell.angle_gamma   90.00
#
_symmetry.space_group_name_H-M   'P 1'
#
loop_
_entity.id
_entity.type
_entity.pdbx_description
1 polymer ?
#
loop_
_entity_poly.entity_id
_entity_poly.type
_entity_poly.pdbx_seq_one_letter_code
_entity_poly.pdbx_strand_id
1 'polypeptide(L)'
;MDPHHEAAVAFATQLMTQPNAITEELLLELRSFFSDNQLIELTLDVMKWNYQKVSVALGTDREIRDGELTELHFDENGKWSFN
;
A
#
# COMPACT_ATOMS: atom_id res chain seq x y z
N MET A 1 -12.11 4.07 -11.24
CA MET A 1 -10.90 4.92 -11.28
C MET A 1 -10.47 5.04 -12.74
N ASP A 2 -9.41 5.76 -13.07
CA ASP A 2 -8.79 5.71 -14.40
C ASP A 2 -8.08 4.34 -14.56
N PRO A 3 -8.19 3.63 -15.71
CA PRO A 3 -7.57 2.32 -15.93
C PRO A 3 -6.09 2.20 -15.54
N HIS A 4 -5.25 3.22 -15.82
CA HIS A 4 -3.83 3.17 -15.44
C HIS A 4 -3.64 3.13 -13.92
N HIS A 5 -4.55 3.80 -13.19
CA HIS A 5 -4.54 3.84 -11.73
C HIS A 5 -4.97 2.49 -11.15
N GLU A 6 -5.97 1.84 -11.75
CA GLU A 6 -6.44 0.52 -11.33
C GLU A 6 -5.34 -0.54 -11.50
N ALA A 7 -4.65 -0.55 -12.65
CA ALA A 7 -3.53 -1.44 -12.90
C ALA A 7 -2.37 -1.22 -11.90
N ALA A 8 -2.00 0.03 -11.63
CA ALA A 8 -0.95 0.36 -10.66
C ALA A 8 -1.31 -0.08 -9.22
N VAL A 9 -2.58 0.10 -8.80
CA VAL A 9 -3.06 -0.34 -7.49
C VAL A 9 -3.10 -1.86 -7.39
N ALA A 10 -3.55 -2.55 -8.44
CA ALA A 10 -3.54 -4.01 -8.49
C ALA A 10 -2.12 -4.57 -8.36
N PHE A 11 -1.17 -4.00 -9.10
CA PHE A 11 0.24 -4.36 -9.01
C PHE A 11 0.81 -4.13 -7.61
N ALA A 12 0.62 -2.93 -7.05
CA ALA A 12 1.10 -2.59 -5.71
C ALA A 12 0.52 -3.53 -4.64
N THR A 13 -0.77 -3.85 -4.74
CA THR A 13 -1.45 -4.77 -3.83
C THR A 13 -0.85 -6.16 -3.89
N GLN A 14 -0.66 -6.72 -5.08
CA GLN A 14 -0.09 -8.06 -5.26
C GLN A 14 1.38 -8.08 -4.85
N LEU A 15 2.19 -7.12 -5.28
CA LEU A 15 3.59 -7.00 -4.87
C LEU A 15 3.74 -6.88 -3.35
N MET A 16 2.82 -6.19 -2.68
CA MET A 16 2.82 -6.10 -1.22
C MET A 16 2.35 -7.39 -0.56
N THR A 17 1.36 -8.12 -1.07
CA THR A 17 0.71 -9.21 -0.31
C THR A 17 1.09 -10.61 -0.78
N GLN A 18 1.13 -10.82 -2.09
CA GLN A 18 1.34 -12.10 -2.74
C GLN A 18 2.05 -11.90 -4.09
N PRO A 19 3.38 -11.65 -4.10
CA PRO A 19 4.11 -11.32 -5.33
C PRO A 19 4.03 -12.41 -6.41
N ASN A 20 3.84 -13.66 -6.02
CA ASN A 20 3.67 -14.80 -6.93
C ASN A 20 2.27 -14.85 -7.61
N ALA A 21 1.35 -13.95 -7.26
CA ALA A 21 0.05 -13.80 -7.92
C ALA A 21 0.07 -12.77 -9.08
N ILE A 22 1.19 -12.10 -9.31
CA ILE A 22 1.33 -11.16 -10.43
C ILE A 22 1.31 -11.93 -11.75
N THR A 23 0.29 -11.67 -12.56
CA THR A 23 0.08 -12.37 -13.84
C THR A 23 0.75 -11.62 -15.00
N GLU A 24 0.98 -12.34 -16.10
CA GLU A 24 1.53 -11.75 -17.32
C GLU A 24 0.58 -10.71 -17.92
N GLU A 25 -0.75 -10.93 -17.84
CA GLU A 25 -1.75 -10.00 -18.34
C GLU A 25 -1.65 -8.63 -17.66
N LEU A 26 -1.47 -8.61 -16.33
CA LEU A 26 -1.28 -7.37 -15.57
C LEU A 26 0.04 -6.67 -15.96
N LEU A 27 1.11 -7.42 -16.21
CA LEU A 27 2.38 -6.85 -16.65
C LEU A 27 2.27 -6.21 -18.04
N LEU A 28 1.56 -6.86 -18.96
CA LEU A 28 1.30 -6.32 -20.30
C LEU A 28 0.44 -5.04 -20.23
N GLU A 29 -0.59 -5.04 -19.39
CA GLU A 29 -1.44 -3.87 -19.16
C GLU A 29 -0.63 -2.69 -18.60
N LEU A 30 0.19 -2.92 -17.57
CA LEU A 30 1.08 -1.90 -17.00
C LEU A 30 2.04 -1.31 -18.04
N ARG A 31 2.64 -2.14 -18.89
CA ARG A 31 3.55 -1.70 -19.97
C ARG A 31 2.84 -0.89 -21.05
N SER A 32 1.51 -0.98 -21.15
CA SER A 32 0.73 -0.12 -22.05
C SER A 32 0.53 1.30 -21.50
N PHE A 33 0.64 1.48 -20.18
CA PHE A 33 0.45 2.76 -19.50
C PHE A 33 1.74 3.43 -19.03
N PHE A 34 2.77 2.65 -18.69
CA PHE A 34 3.99 3.13 -18.05
C PHE A 34 5.24 2.71 -18.81
N SER A 35 6.22 3.61 -18.83
CA SER A 35 7.59 3.29 -19.27
C SER A 35 8.29 2.36 -18.29
N ASP A 36 9.34 1.67 -18.75
CA ASP A 36 10.15 0.80 -17.88
C ASP A 36 10.70 1.54 -16.65
N ASN A 37 11.11 2.81 -16.80
CA ASN A 37 11.59 3.63 -15.69
C ASN A 37 10.50 3.89 -14.64
N GLN A 38 9.28 4.16 -15.08
CA GLN A 38 8.14 4.36 -14.17
C GLN A 38 7.73 3.06 -13.47
N LEU A 39 7.85 1.91 -14.14
CA LEU A 39 7.60 0.61 -13.53
C LEU A 39 8.66 0.24 -12.49
N ILE A 40 9.92 0.57 -12.76
CA ILE A 40 11.02 0.46 -11.78
C ILE A 40 10.73 1.36 -10.57
N GLU A 41 10.37 2.61 -10.79
CA GLU A 41 10.02 3.57 -9.73
C GLU A 41 8.85 3.06 -8.88
N LEU A 42 7.74 2.66 -9.51
CA LEU A 42 6.57 2.07 -8.83
C LEU A 42 6.95 0.87 -7.98
N THR A 43 7.78 -0.03 -8.52
CA THR A 43 8.25 -1.22 -7.79
C THR A 43 9.07 -0.84 -6.56
N LEU A 44 10.02 0.09 -6.72
CA LEU A 44 10.88 0.55 -5.63
C LEU A 44 10.09 1.30 -4.56
N ASP A 45 9.11 2.11 -4.94
CA ASP A 45 8.25 2.82 -4.00
C ASP A 45 7.43 1.86 -3.14
N VAL A 46 6.79 0.85 -3.75
CA VAL A 46 6.05 -0.18 -3.01
C VAL A 46 6.99 -0.95 -2.08
N MET A 47 8.14 -1.37 -2.57
CA MET A 47 9.12 -2.14 -1.78
C MET A 47 9.73 -1.34 -0.63
N LYS A 48 9.96 -0.03 -0.84
CA LYS A 48 10.41 0.88 0.22
C LYS A 48 9.41 0.91 1.36
N TRP A 49 8.12 0.97 1.09
CA TRP A 49 7.09 0.98 2.12
C TRP A 49 6.85 -0.39 2.77
N ASN A 50 7.20 -1.48 2.09
CA ASN A 50 7.20 -2.83 2.68
C ASN A 50 8.19 -3.00 3.86
N TYR A 51 9.10 -2.03 4.12
CA TYR A 51 10.01 -2.08 5.27
C TYR A 51 9.28 -2.29 6.61
N GLN A 52 8.03 -1.82 6.72
CA GLN A 52 7.18 -1.98 7.90
C GLN A 52 7.05 -3.45 8.33
N LYS A 53 7.09 -4.36 7.36
CA LYS A 53 7.04 -5.81 7.61
C LYS A 53 8.24 -6.33 8.38
N VAL A 54 9.40 -5.68 8.26
CA VAL A 54 10.59 -6.02 9.05
C VAL A 54 10.29 -5.74 10.51
N SER A 55 9.77 -4.54 10.81
CA SER A 55 9.39 -4.18 12.17
C SER A 55 8.35 -5.14 12.75
N VAL A 56 7.28 -5.45 11.99
CA VAL A 56 6.22 -6.39 12.41
C VAL A 56 6.77 -7.81 12.61
N ALA A 57 7.58 -8.33 11.68
CA ALA A 57 8.13 -9.69 11.78
C ALA A 57 9.10 -9.87 12.95
N LEU A 58 9.79 -8.78 13.34
CA LEU A 58 10.69 -8.78 14.49
C LEU A 58 10.00 -8.36 15.80
N GLY A 59 8.71 -8.01 15.76
CA GLY A 59 7.99 -7.44 16.90
C GLY A 59 8.61 -6.14 17.42
N THR A 60 9.28 -5.39 16.55
CA THR A 60 9.90 -4.09 16.85
C THR A 60 9.11 -2.92 16.27
N ASP A 61 7.99 -3.20 15.61
CA ASP A 61 7.01 -2.15 15.38
C ASP A 61 6.64 -1.53 16.73
N ARG A 62 6.44 -0.20 16.72
CA ARG A 62 6.09 0.49 17.95
C ARG A 62 4.70 0.01 18.32
N GLU A 63 4.64 -0.92 19.28
CA GLU A 63 3.38 -1.34 19.89
C GLU A 63 2.62 -0.08 20.27
N ILE A 64 1.35 -0.04 19.90
CA ILE A 64 0.47 1.01 20.34
C ILE A 64 0.42 0.93 21.87
N ARG A 65 1.02 1.91 22.55
CA ARG A 65 1.03 1.97 24.01
C ARG A 65 -0.24 2.63 24.50
N ASP A 66 -0.77 2.12 25.60
CA ASP A 66 -1.88 2.77 26.32
C ASP A 66 -1.53 4.24 26.58
N GLY A 67 -2.39 5.16 26.12
CA GLY A 67 -2.19 6.61 26.23
C GLY A 67 -1.39 7.27 25.11
N GLU A 68 -0.84 6.52 24.14
CA GLU A 68 -0.23 7.08 22.92
C GLU A 68 -1.21 7.14 21.72
N LEU A 69 -2.42 6.57 21.86
CA LEU A 69 -3.51 6.75 20.90
C LEU A 69 -4.39 7.93 21.27
N THR A 70 -4.63 8.77 20.26
CA THR A 70 -5.76 9.69 20.27
C THR A 70 -6.95 8.96 19.63
N GLU A 71 -8.01 8.75 20.39
CA GLU A 71 -9.22 8.12 19.86
C GLU A 71 -9.86 9.01 18.78
N LEU A 72 -10.09 8.42 17.61
CA LEU A 72 -10.84 9.05 16.53
C LEU A 72 -12.33 8.73 16.74
N HIS A 73 -13.11 9.75 17.03
CA HIS A 73 -14.56 9.63 17.19
C HIS A 73 -15.27 10.10 15.93
N PHE A 74 -16.35 9.41 15.57
CA PHE A 74 -17.30 9.85 14.55
C PHE A 74 -18.65 10.09 15.23
N ASP A 75 -19.24 11.26 15.00
CA ASP A 75 -20.61 11.53 15.46
C ASP A 75 -21.66 10.89 14.53
N GLU A 76 -22.92 11.00 14.92
CA GLU A 76 -24.07 10.50 14.17
C GLU A 76 -24.23 11.11 12.77
N ASN A 77 -23.55 12.23 12.48
CA ASN A 77 -23.53 12.91 11.20
C ASN A 77 -22.25 12.62 10.40
N GLY A 78 -21.38 11.72 10.89
CA GLY A 78 -20.12 11.37 10.26
C GLY A 78 -19.02 12.44 10.41
N LYS A 79 -19.22 13.45 11.26
CA LYS A 79 -18.17 14.41 11.59
C LYS A 79 -17.18 13.75 12.53
N TRP A 80 -15.90 13.90 12.22
CA TRP A 80 -14.82 13.30 13.00
C TRP A 80 -14.18 14.30 13.98
N SER A 81 -13.71 13.80 15.12
CA SER A 81 -12.94 14.56 16.12
C SER A 81 -11.92 13.68 16.84
N PHE A 82 -10.89 14.33 17.37
CA PHE A 82 -9.92 13.74 18.30
C PHE A 82 -10.29 14.17 19.73
N ASN A 83 -10.16 13.25 20.71
CA ASN A 83 -10.25 13.57 22.13
C ASN A 83 -8.94 14.17 22.67
#